data_AF-A0A0L0S0D2-F1
#
_entry.id   AF-A0A0L0S0D2-F1
#
_cell.length_a   1.000
_cell.length_b   1.000
_cell.length_c   1.000
_cell.angle_alpha   90.00
_cell.angle_beta   90.00
_cell.angle_gamma   90.00
#
_symmetry.space_group_name_H-M   'P 1'
#
loop_
_entity.id
_entity.type
_entity.pdbx_description
1 polymer ?
#
loop_
_entity_poly.entity_id
_entity_poly.type
_entity_poly.pdbx_seq_one_letter_code
_entity_poly.pdbx_strand_id
1 'polypeptide(L)'
;MRVHFSSSTPREHIFISAGSNTMASNNSPDPHAATACSPSSAAPASPASPDQELRAAFVGRVLVATLERILLHVKDEGLTIQEIALVPPLKATPALLHKIVRHHCHREHRTTHPDHDDQNDASASSPSNRTYRWEHDEHGKWYLGLPLWTVAFVVPVLAQRVLQVRDWIKKSRDDAQDLQQDAAEVASALCSTRLMLLYCPSHAMVLNLRKYLLEFLHRAASSPAAAGPVQAELELTRLLLTKEPSNGAVWYHRYWLSSVLAPPTTIADVESLLHREHAVIVATTVRKPRNYFAWAHRARVLHWLVSGLYRDHALATERKLVDEVVADPKHCNDQTVLQYRAHLVHLAGQSDASVVLNGNAF
;
A
#
# COMPACT_ATOMS: atom_id res chain seq x y z
N MET A 1 45.00 -6.25 7.15
CA MET A 1 44.16 -6.07 8.36
C MET A 1 42.71 -6.21 7.91
N ARG A 2 42.12 -7.41 8.01
CA ARG A 2 40.73 -7.70 7.57
C ARG A 2 39.82 -7.56 8.79
N VAL A 3 38.89 -6.63 8.73
CA VAL A 3 37.85 -6.46 9.75
C VAL A 3 36.67 -7.35 9.34
N HIS A 4 36.43 -8.43 10.10
CA HIS A 4 35.22 -9.23 9.99
C HIS A 4 34.09 -8.53 10.74
N PHE A 5 33.05 -8.09 10.04
CA PHE A 5 31.78 -7.73 10.66
C PHE A 5 30.97 -9.01 10.87
N SER A 6 30.87 -9.45 12.12
CA SER A 6 29.95 -10.51 12.54
C SER A 6 28.54 -9.92 12.65
N SER A 7 27.68 -10.21 11.69
CA SER A 7 26.25 -9.88 11.76
C SER A 7 25.51 -10.92 12.60
N SER A 8 25.69 -10.88 13.91
CA SER A 8 24.82 -11.61 14.85
C SER A 8 23.71 -10.66 15.32
N THR A 9 22.63 -10.55 14.56
CA THR A 9 21.38 -9.99 15.09
C THR A 9 20.77 -11.03 16.04
N PRO A 10 20.49 -10.69 17.32
CA PRO A 10 19.78 -11.59 18.21
C PRO A 10 18.34 -11.73 17.69
N ARG A 11 17.89 -12.98 17.51
CA ARG A 11 16.45 -13.27 17.44
C ARG A 11 15.87 -13.07 18.84
N GLU A 12 15.41 -11.87 19.13
CA GLU A 12 14.57 -11.64 20.30
C GLU A 12 13.23 -12.36 20.10
N HIS A 13 13.03 -13.41 20.89
CA HIS A 13 11.72 -14.00 21.11
C HIS A 13 10.87 -12.99 21.87
N ILE A 14 10.03 -12.23 21.15
CA ILE A 14 8.98 -11.43 21.77
C ILE A 14 7.96 -12.39 22.38
N PHE A 15 8.09 -12.66 23.67
CA PHE A 15 7.02 -13.23 24.48
C PHE A 15 5.94 -12.18 24.65
N ILE A 16 4.86 -12.29 23.88
CA ILE A 16 3.63 -11.54 24.16
C ILE A 16 2.98 -12.21 25.36
N SER A 17 3.20 -11.64 26.54
CA SER A 17 2.43 -11.98 27.74
C SER A 17 0.99 -11.52 27.51
N ALA A 18 0.08 -12.47 27.34
CA ALA A 18 -1.35 -12.23 27.29
C ALA A 18 -1.84 -11.85 28.70
N GLY A 19 -1.83 -10.56 29.01
CA GLY A 19 -2.52 -10.01 30.17
C GLY A 19 -4.03 -10.04 29.93
N SER A 20 -4.72 -10.98 30.57
CA SER A 20 -6.18 -11.06 30.61
C SER A 20 -6.75 -9.88 31.40
N ASN A 21 -7.20 -8.84 30.70
CA ASN A 21 -8.09 -7.82 31.26
C ASN A 21 -9.53 -8.14 30.87
N THR A 22 -10.23 -8.84 31.76
CA THR A 22 -11.69 -9.00 31.75
C THR A 22 -12.33 -7.68 32.19
N MET A 23 -12.71 -6.84 31.22
CA MET A 23 -13.72 -5.81 31.45
C MET A 23 -15.09 -6.36 31.02
N ALA A 24 -15.95 -6.58 32.00
CA ALA A 24 -17.33 -7.01 31.82
C ALA A 24 -18.13 -5.93 31.08
N SER A 25 -18.55 -6.23 29.85
CA SER A 25 -19.52 -5.44 29.08
C SER A 25 -20.91 -6.01 29.33
N ASN A 26 -21.69 -5.38 30.20
CA ASN A 26 -23.13 -5.60 30.33
C ASN A 26 -23.84 -5.01 29.10
N ASN A 27 -24.13 -5.84 28.10
CA ASN A 27 -25.12 -5.55 27.07
C ASN A 27 -26.11 -6.72 27.01
N SER A 28 -27.30 -6.48 27.57
CA SER A 28 -28.46 -7.37 27.39
C SER A 28 -28.95 -7.28 25.94
N PRO A 29 -29.23 -8.41 25.25
CA PRO A 29 -29.79 -8.38 23.91
C PRO A 29 -31.30 -8.11 23.95
N ASP A 30 -31.71 -7.16 23.14
CA ASP A 30 -33.10 -6.78 22.86
C ASP A 30 -33.80 -7.90 22.04
N PRO A 31 -34.84 -8.58 22.55
CA PRO A 31 -35.41 -9.78 21.93
C PRO A 31 -36.37 -9.52 20.76
N HIS A 32 -36.49 -8.30 20.23
CA HIS A 32 -37.54 -7.95 19.26
C HIS A 32 -37.09 -7.48 17.86
N ALA A 33 -35.80 -7.55 17.50
CA ALA A 33 -35.32 -7.11 16.18
C ALA A 33 -34.94 -8.26 15.22
N ALA A 34 -35.89 -9.15 14.93
CA ALA A 34 -35.69 -10.21 13.92
C ALA A 34 -36.91 -10.34 12.99
N THR A 35 -37.11 -9.36 12.10
CA THR A 35 -37.92 -9.55 10.89
C THR A 35 -36.98 -9.86 9.74
N ALA A 36 -36.84 -11.15 9.44
CA ALA A 36 -35.99 -11.68 8.39
C ALA A 36 -36.49 -11.25 7.00
N CYS A 37 -35.61 -10.62 6.22
CA CYS A 37 -35.74 -10.59 4.77
C CYS A 37 -35.37 -11.99 4.24
N SER A 38 -36.37 -12.74 3.78
CA SER A 38 -36.15 -14.01 3.08
C SER A 38 -35.30 -13.77 1.83
N PRO A 39 -34.19 -14.51 1.62
CA PRO A 39 -33.44 -14.42 0.39
C PRO A 39 -34.32 -14.89 -0.77
N SER A 40 -34.48 -14.03 -1.78
CA SER A 40 -35.12 -14.36 -3.04
C SER A 40 -34.42 -15.59 -3.65
N SER A 41 -35.20 -16.64 -3.88
CA SER A 41 -34.79 -17.87 -4.57
C SER A 41 -34.49 -17.55 -6.04
N ALA A 42 -33.33 -16.96 -6.31
CA ALA A 42 -32.79 -16.87 -7.65
C ALA A 42 -32.23 -18.26 -8.01
N ALA A 43 -32.73 -18.85 -9.09
CA ALA A 43 -32.21 -20.10 -9.63
C ALA A 43 -30.69 -19.98 -9.88
N PRO A 44 -29.90 -21.04 -9.61
CA PRO A 44 -28.46 -21.02 -9.89
C PRO A 44 -28.24 -20.72 -11.38
N ALA A 45 -27.48 -19.67 -11.67
CA ALA A 45 -27.12 -19.31 -13.03
C ALA A 45 -26.41 -20.51 -13.69
N SER A 46 -26.80 -20.85 -14.92
CA SER A 46 -26.16 -21.92 -15.68
C SER A 46 -24.65 -21.68 -15.78
N PRO A 47 -23.82 -22.73 -15.68
CA PRO A 47 -22.37 -22.60 -15.80
C PRO A 47 -22.02 -21.93 -17.14
N ALA A 48 -21.07 -20.99 -17.09
CA ALA A 48 -20.61 -20.30 -18.29
C ALA A 48 -20.04 -21.31 -19.29
N SER A 49 -20.28 -21.08 -20.58
CA SER A 49 -19.64 -21.89 -21.62
C SER A 49 -18.11 -21.73 -21.55
N PRO A 50 -17.31 -22.77 -21.88
CA PRO A 50 -15.84 -22.67 -21.91
C PRO A 50 -15.33 -21.49 -22.76
N ASP A 51 -16.01 -21.19 -23.86
CA ASP A 51 -15.70 -20.04 -24.73
C ASP A 51 -15.87 -18.70 -24.01
N GLN A 52 -16.86 -18.59 -23.12
CA GLN A 52 -17.12 -17.39 -22.35
C GLN A 52 -16.03 -17.14 -21.30
N GLU A 53 -15.53 -18.20 -20.66
CA GLU A 53 -14.42 -18.12 -19.70
C GLU A 53 -13.12 -17.69 -20.38
N LEU A 54 -12.80 -18.28 -21.54
CA LEU A 54 -11.62 -17.92 -22.34
C LEU A 54 -11.67 -16.45 -22.79
N ARG A 55 -12.83 -15.97 -23.25
CA ARG A 55 -13.03 -14.57 -23.62
C ARG A 55 -12.89 -13.63 -22.42
N ALA A 56 -13.47 -13.98 -21.28
CA ALA A 56 -13.36 -13.18 -20.06
C ALA A 56 -11.89 -13.08 -19.59
N ALA A 57 -11.15 -14.20 -19.62
CA ALA A 57 -9.72 -14.23 -19.29
C ALA A 57 -8.89 -13.37 -20.25
N PHE A 58 -9.17 -13.42 -21.56
CA PHE A 58 -8.50 -12.59 -22.55
C PHE A 58 -8.75 -11.10 -22.30
N VAL A 59 -10.01 -10.70 -22.09
CA VAL A 59 -10.38 -9.32 -21.75
C VAL A 59 -9.67 -8.87 -20.46
N GLY A 60 -9.65 -9.71 -19.43
CA GLY A 60 -8.94 -9.43 -18.18
C GLY A 60 -7.45 -9.18 -18.40
N ARG A 61 -6.77 -9.99 -19.23
CA ARG A 61 -5.35 -9.79 -19.58
C ARG A 61 -5.10 -8.47 -20.29
N VAL A 62 -5.93 -8.12 -21.27
CA VAL A 62 -5.85 -6.84 -22.00
C VAL A 62 -6.03 -5.65 -21.04
N LEU A 63 -7.01 -5.74 -20.13
CA LEU A 63 -7.26 -4.69 -19.14
C LEU A 63 -6.09 -4.55 -18.16
N VAL A 64 -5.55 -5.66 -17.65
CA VAL A 64 -4.37 -5.64 -16.77
C VAL A 64 -3.20 -4.98 -17.48
N ALA A 65 -2.84 -5.41 -18.69
CA ALA A 65 -1.74 -4.82 -19.45
C ALA A 65 -1.96 -3.32 -19.72
N THR A 66 -3.21 -2.92 -19.99
CA THR A 66 -3.58 -1.51 -20.17
C THR A 66 -3.38 -0.72 -18.88
N LEU A 67 -3.80 -1.26 -17.73
CA LEU A 67 -3.62 -0.62 -16.43
C LEU A 67 -2.14 -0.53 -16.04
N GLU A 68 -1.35 -1.57 -16.28
CA GLU A 68 0.09 -1.56 -16.06
C GLU A 68 0.77 -0.46 -16.89
N ARG A 69 0.41 -0.31 -18.17
CA ARG A 69 0.91 0.78 -19.03
C ARG A 69 0.48 2.17 -18.54
N ILE A 70 -0.77 2.33 -18.10
CA ILE A 70 -1.25 3.61 -17.52
C ILE A 70 -0.44 3.96 -16.28
N LEU A 71 -0.22 3.00 -15.38
CA LEU A 71 0.56 3.23 -14.16
C LEU A 71 2.02 3.57 -14.43
N LEU A 72 2.62 3.03 -15.49
CA LEU A 72 3.96 3.41 -15.94
C LEU A 72 3.98 4.84 -16.48
N HIS A 73 3.04 5.19 -17.36
CA HIS A 73 3.00 6.52 -17.98
C HIS A 73 2.76 7.64 -16.95
N VAL A 74 1.88 7.41 -15.98
CA VAL A 74 1.60 8.35 -14.89
C VAL A 74 2.86 8.64 -14.06
N LYS A 75 3.75 7.66 -13.91
CA LYS A 75 5.04 7.85 -13.22
C LYS A 75 5.97 8.77 -14.00
N ASP A 76 6.04 8.61 -15.33
CA ASP A 76 6.96 9.37 -16.19
C ASP A 76 6.57 10.85 -16.30
N GLU A 77 5.28 11.16 -16.23
CA GLU A 77 4.77 12.54 -16.28
C GLU A 77 4.84 13.29 -14.93
N GLY A 78 5.39 12.66 -13.89
CA GLY A 78 5.39 13.22 -12.53
C GLY A 78 3.99 13.38 -11.93
N LEU A 79 2.98 12.77 -12.55
CA LEU A 79 1.61 12.79 -12.07
C LEU A 79 1.51 11.92 -10.82
N THR A 80 1.11 12.52 -9.71
CA THR A 80 0.86 11.76 -8.48
C THR A 80 -0.57 11.21 -8.52
N ILE A 81 -0.72 9.88 -8.57
CA ILE A 81 -2.02 9.26 -8.31
C ILE A 81 -2.35 9.55 -6.86
N GLN A 82 -3.23 10.51 -6.60
CA GLN A 82 -3.62 10.87 -5.24
C GLN A 82 -4.69 9.93 -4.68
N GLU A 83 -5.53 9.37 -5.56
CA GLU A 83 -6.58 8.41 -5.21
C GLU A 83 -7.01 7.61 -6.44
N ILE A 84 -7.37 6.35 -6.22
CA ILE A 84 -8.08 5.55 -7.23
C ILE A 84 -9.51 5.43 -6.73
N ALA A 85 -10.42 6.08 -7.45
CA ALA A 85 -11.84 5.97 -7.18
C ALA A 85 -12.43 4.84 -8.05
N LEU A 86 -13.21 3.95 -7.43
CA LEU A 86 -14.12 3.11 -8.18
C LEU A 86 -15.31 3.98 -8.57
N VAL A 87 -15.44 4.28 -9.87
CA VAL A 87 -16.53 5.12 -10.38
C VAL A 87 -17.79 4.26 -10.53
N PRO A 88 -18.99 4.78 -10.18
CA PRO A 88 -20.24 4.07 -10.41
C PRO A 88 -20.31 3.49 -11.83
N PRO A 89 -20.92 2.31 -12.01
CA PRO A 89 -20.87 1.61 -13.28
C PRO A 89 -21.52 2.44 -14.40
N LEU A 90 -20.71 2.88 -15.36
CA LEU A 90 -21.21 3.00 -16.74
C LEU A 90 -21.68 1.60 -17.14
N LYS A 91 -22.91 1.46 -17.65
CA LYS A 91 -23.42 0.18 -18.15
C LYS A 91 -22.39 -0.38 -19.14
N ALA A 92 -21.71 -1.44 -18.75
CA ALA A 92 -20.74 -2.12 -19.61
C ALA A 92 -21.52 -2.78 -20.73
N THR A 93 -21.62 -2.11 -21.88
CA THR A 93 -22.22 -2.74 -23.05
C THR A 93 -21.17 -3.66 -23.70
N PRO A 94 -21.56 -4.82 -24.24
CA PRO A 94 -20.67 -5.66 -25.04
C PRO A 94 -19.93 -4.89 -26.15
N ALA A 95 -20.55 -3.82 -26.66
CA ALA A 95 -19.96 -2.91 -27.63
C ALA A 95 -18.75 -2.13 -27.08
N LEU A 96 -18.77 -1.71 -25.81
CA LEU A 96 -17.64 -1.06 -25.16
C LEU A 96 -16.47 -2.05 -25.03
N LEU A 97 -16.72 -3.24 -24.51
CA LEU A 97 -15.71 -4.31 -24.39
C LEU A 97 -15.08 -4.66 -25.74
N HIS A 98 -15.88 -4.82 -26.79
CA HIS A 98 -15.39 -5.10 -28.14
C HIS A 98 -14.53 -3.95 -28.69
N LYS A 99 -14.88 -2.70 -28.42
CA LYS A 99 -14.07 -1.53 -28.81
C LYS A 99 -12.73 -1.48 -28.07
N ILE A 100 -12.71 -1.82 -26.79
CA ILE A 100 -11.48 -1.86 -25.98
C ILE A 100 -10.51 -2.90 -26.53
N VAL A 101 -11.01 -4.11 -26.77
CA VAL A 101 -10.24 -5.19 -27.39
C VAL A 101 -9.73 -4.77 -28.77
N ARG A 102 -10.61 -4.23 -29.63
CA ARG A 102 -10.24 -3.79 -30.98
C ARG A 102 -9.18 -2.70 -30.98
N HIS A 103 -9.29 -1.72 -30.07
CA HIS A 103 -8.30 -0.65 -29.95
C HIS A 103 -6.94 -1.17 -29.46
N HIS A 104 -6.94 -2.12 -28.52
CA HIS A 104 -5.70 -2.74 -28.06
C HIS A 104 -5.03 -3.55 -29.19
N CYS A 105 -5.78 -4.39 -29.90
CA CYS A 105 -5.27 -5.17 -31.03
C CYS A 105 -4.71 -4.27 -32.14
N HIS A 106 -5.40 -3.18 -32.50
CA HIS A 106 -4.88 -2.22 -33.48
C HIS A 106 -3.57 -1.56 -33.02
N ARG A 107 -3.47 -1.22 -31.73
CA ARG A 107 -2.27 -0.56 -31.20
C ARG A 107 -1.07 -1.50 -31.12
N GLU A 108 -1.29 -2.75 -30.74
CA GLU A 108 -0.22 -3.78 -30.79
C GLU A 108 0.25 -4.02 -32.22
N HIS A 109 -0.67 -4.05 -33.18
CA HIS A 109 -0.32 -4.18 -34.59
C HIS A 109 0.50 -2.99 -35.14
N ARG A 110 0.19 -1.76 -34.69
CA ARG A 110 0.99 -0.55 -35.03
C ARG A 110 2.38 -0.58 -34.42
N THR A 111 2.55 -1.08 -33.19
CA THR A 111 3.89 -1.20 -32.58
C THR A 111 4.77 -2.24 -33.28
N THR A 112 4.18 -3.26 -33.92
CA THR A 112 4.94 -4.26 -34.67
C THR A 112 5.21 -3.85 -36.13
N HIS A 113 4.47 -2.87 -36.67
CA HIS A 113 4.61 -2.39 -38.04
C HIS A 113 4.49 -0.86 -38.10
N PRO A 114 5.57 -0.12 -37.76
CA PRO A 114 5.55 1.34 -37.70
C PRO A 114 5.43 2.02 -39.07
N ASP A 115 5.75 1.34 -40.17
CA ASP A 115 5.96 1.97 -41.48
C ASP A 115 4.68 2.20 -42.32
N HIS A 116 3.48 1.94 -41.78
CA HIS A 116 2.29 1.78 -42.65
C HIS A 116 1.17 2.83 -42.60
N ASP A 117 1.15 3.80 -41.69
CA ASP A 117 0.00 4.73 -41.62
C ASP A 117 0.38 6.12 -41.08
N ASP A 118 0.66 7.07 -41.99
CA ASP A 118 0.97 8.47 -41.63
C ASP A 118 -0.01 9.50 -42.22
N GLN A 119 -1.17 9.10 -42.76
CA GLN A 119 -1.97 10.04 -43.58
C GLN A 119 -3.46 10.24 -43.26
N ASN A 120 -4.09 9.76 -42.17
CA ASN A 120 -5.55 9.97 -42.06
C ASN A 120 -6.26 10.13 -40.70
N ASP A 121 -5.59 10.29 -39.55
CA ASP A 121 -6.27 10.27 -38.23
C ASP A 121 -6.55 11.65 -37.59
N ALA A 122 -7.00 12.65 -38.36
CA ALA A 122 -7.25 14.01 -37.83
C ALA A 122 -8.70 14.31 -37.36
N SER A 123 -9.70 13.44 -37.55
CA SER A 123 -11.12 13.88 -37.46
C SER A 123 -12.10 13.04 -36.61
N ALA A 124 -11.67 12.24 -35.62
CA ALA A 124 -12.63 11.55 -34.76
C ALA A 124 -12.10 11.17 -33.36
N SER A 125 -12.01 12.13 -32.44
CA SER A 125 -11.92 11.79 -31.00
C SER A 125 -13.02 12.48 -30.21
N SER A 126 -14.20 11.87 -30.21
CA SER A 126 -15.25 12.24 -29.26
C SER A 126 -14.79 11.86 -27.84
N PRO A 127 -14.74 12.79 -26.87
CA PRO A 127 -14.17 12.57 -25.53
C PRO A 127 -14.96 11.56 -24.68
N SER A 128 -16.17 11.14 -25.09
CA SER A 128 -17.06 10.26 -24.32
C SER A 128 -16.66 8.77 -24.31
N ASN A 129 -15.49 8.39 -24.85
CA ASN A 129 -15.23 7.00 -25.24
C ASN A 129 -13.93 6.39 -24.65
N ARG A 130 -13.35 7.01 -23.62
CA ARG A 130 -12.14 6.49 -22.93
C ARG A 130 -12.53 5.45 -21.86
N THR A 131 -11.72 4.39 -21.75
CA THR A 131 -11.89 3.28 -20.78
C THR A 131 -11.65 3.67 -19.32
N TYR A 132 -10.94 4.76 -19.13
CA TYR A 132 -10.65 5.38 -17.86
C TYR A 132 -10.98 6.85 -18.01
N ARG A 133 -11.44 7.44 -16.92
CA ARG A 133 -11.73 8.87 -16.86
C ARG A 133 -10.78 9.49 -15.85
N TRP A 134 -10.12 10.55 -16.29
CA TRP A 134 -9.50 11.49 -15.38
C TRP A 134 -10.61 12.39 -14.86
N GLU A 135 -10.87 12.31 -13.56
CA GLU A 135 -11.85 13.17 -12.89
C GLU A 135 -11.09 14.17 -12.03
N HIS A 136 -11.63 15.39 -11.90
CA HIS A 136 -11.15 16.35 -10.93
C HIS A 136 -12.10 16.43 -9.75
N ASP A 137 -11.57 16.54 -8.53
CA ASP A 137 -12.40 17.03 -7.42
C ASP A 137 -12.64 18.55 -7.55
N GLU A 138 -13.45 19.06 -6.64
CA GLU A 138 -13.71 20.49 -6.44
C GLU A 138 -12.45 21.32 -6.13
N HIS A 139 -11.31 20.65 -5.87
CA HIS A 139 -10.01 21.27 -5.60
C HIS A 139 -9.02 21.12 -6.77
N GLY A 140 -9.46 20.63 -7.93
CA GLY A 140 -8.63 20.48 -9.12
C GLY A 140 -7.68 19.28 -9.09
N LYS A 141 -7.83 18.34 -8.16
CA LYS A 141 -7.00 17.12 -8.09
C LYS A 141 -7.49 16.06 -9.04
N TRP A 142 -6.58 15.48 -9.81
CA TRP A 142 -6.88 14.42 -10.77
C TRP A 142 -6.96 13.04 -10.12
N TYR A 143 -7.96 12.26 -10.53
CA TYR A 143 -8.20 10.90 -10.09
C TYR A 143 -8.29 9.95 -11.28
N LEU A 144 -7.71 8.76 -11.12
CA LEU A 144 -7.92 7.67 -12.06
C LEU A 144 -9.16 6.89 -11.65
N GLY A 145 -10.27 7.14 -12.34
CA GLY A 145 -11.51 6.41 -12.15
C GLY A 145 -11.51 5.09 -12.94
N LEU A 146 -11.67 3.96 -12.24
CA LEU A 146 -11.88 2.66 -12.89
C LEU A 146 -13.36 2.26 -12.80
N PRO A 147 -14.02 1.91 -13.93
CA PRO A 147 -15.40 1.44 -13.90
C PRO A 147 -15.52 0.15 -13.09
N LEU A 148 -16.54 0.04 -12.23
CA LEU A 148 -16.72 -1.13 -11.36
C LEU A 148 -16.71 -2.49 -12.11
N TRP A 149 -17.22 -2.53 -13.34
CA TRP A 149 -17.24 -3.75 -14.14
C TRP A 149 -15.83 -4.28 -14.48
N THR A 150 -14.80 -3.42 -14.54
CA THR A 150 -13.43 -3.88 -14.83
C THR A 150 -12.91 -4.80 -13.73
N VAL A 151 -13.37 -4.61 -12.49
CA VAL A 151 -13.01 -5.43 -11.33
C VAL A 151 -13.30 -6.90 -11.60
N ALA A 152 -14.46 -7.21 -12.19
CA ALA A 152 -14.89 -8.58 -12.46
C ALA A 152 -13.99 -9.34 -13.45
N PHE A 153 -13.30 -8.63 -14.34
CA PHE A 153 -12.37 -9.21 -15.32
C PHE A 153 -10.91 -9.15 -14.86
N VAL A 154 -10.54 -8.06 -14.17
CA VAL A 154 -9.16 -7.79 -13.77
C VAL A 154 -8.76 -8.59 -12.53
N VAL A 155 -9.61 -8.65 -11.50
CA VAL A 155 -9.27 -9.30 -10.23
C VAL A 155 -8.96 -10.79 -10.39
N PRO A 156 -9.74 -11.60 -11.14
CA PRO A 156 -9.41 -13.01 -11.34
C PRO A 156 -8.04 -13.22 -12.00
N VAL A 157 -7.71 -12.40 -13.00
CA VAL A 157 -6.42 -12.47 -13.70
C VAL A 157 -5.27 -12.07 -12.76
N LEU A 158 -5.44 -11.01 -11.98
CA LEU A 158 -4.45 -10.60 -10.98
C LEU A 158 -4.29 -11.66 -9.88
N ALA A 159 -5.38 -12.26 -9.41
CA ALA A 159 -5.32 -13.33 -8.42
C ALA A 159 -4.53 -14.55 -8.95
N GLN A 160 -4.76 -14.95 -10.21
CA GLN A 160 -3.97 -15.99 -10.85
C GLN A 160 -2.48 -15.62 -10.92
N ARG A 161 -2.14 -14.40 -11.32
CA ARG A 161 -0.74 -13.92 -11.35
C ARG A 161 -0.11 -13.91 -9.95
N VAL A 162 -0.85 -13.49 -8.93
CA VAL A 162 -0.38 -13.51 -7.52
C VAL A 162 -0.06 -14.94 -7.07
N LEU A 163 -0.89 -15.91 -7.44
CA LEU A 163 -0.63 -17.33 -7.14
C LEU A 163 0.60 -17.84 -7.89
N GLN A 164 0.77 -17.49 -9.16
CA GLN A 164 1.96 -17.82 -9.94
C GLN A 164 3.23 -17.23 -9.32
N VAL A 165 3.20 -15.97 -8.89
CA VAL A 165 4.32 -15.32 -8.17
C VAL A 165 4.63 -16.05 -6.87
N ARG A 166 3.62 -16.44 -6.09
CA ARG A 166 3.82 -17.20 -4.85
C ARG A 166 4.52 -18.54 -5.12
N ASP A 167 4.06 -19.26 -6.15
CA ASP A 167 4.60 -20.58 -6.47
C ASP A 167 6.01 -20.47 -7.07
N TRP A 168 6.28 -19.42 -7.84
CA TRP A 168 7.63 -19.03 -8.28
C TRP A 168 8.56 -18.76 -7.08
N ILE A 169 8.18 -17.90 -6.12
CA ILE A 169 8.99 -17.62 -4.92
C ILE A 169 9.31 -18.90 -4.14
N LYS A 170 8.34 -19.83 -4.04
CA LYS A 170 8.57 -21.11 -3.37
C LYS A 170 9.65 -21.93 -4.08
N LYS A 171 9.60 -21.98 -5.41
CA LYS A 171 10.59 -22.69 -6.22
C LYS A 171 11.97 -22.01 -6.16
N SER A 172 12.04 -20.70 -6.36
CA SER A 172 13.31 -19.96 -6.34
C SER A 172 14.00 -19.98 -4.98
N ARG A 173 13.26 -20.20 -3.88
CA ARG A 173 13.86 -20.36 -2.54
C ARG A 173 14.76 -21.60 -2.45
N ASP A 174 14.45 -22.63 -3.22
CA ASP A 174 15.21 -23.88 -3.23
C ASP A 174 16.46 -23.78 -4.15
N ASP A 175 16.43 -22.86 -5.11
CA ASP A 175 17.45 -22.68 -6.15
C ASP A 175 18.30 -21.40 -5.90
N ALA A 176 19.31 -21.48 -5.03
CA ALA A 176 20.06 -20.30 -4.54
C ALA A 176 20.96 -19.55 -5.56
N GLN A 177 20.96 -19.91 -6.85
CA GLN A 177 22.03 -19.54 -7.78
C GLN A 177 21.74 -18.43 -8.81
N ASP A 178 20.51 -17.91 -8.96
CA ASP A 178 20.18 -17.04 -10.10
C ASP A 178 19.55 -15.67 -9.77
N LEU A 179 20.19 -14.93 -8.85
CA LEU A 179 19.65 -13.66 -8.30
C LEU A 179 19.45 -12.52 -9.32
N GLN A 180 20.09 -12.58 -10.49
CA GLN A 180 20.17 -11.44 -11.42
C GLN A 180 19.14 -11.51 -12.54
N GLN A 181 18.80 -12.71 -13.03
CA GLN A 181 17.75 -12.91 -14.03
C GLN A 181 16.34 -12.63 -13.45
N ASP A 182 16.21 -12.77 -12.14
CA ASP A 182 14.96 -12.59 -11.40
C ASP A 182 14.48 -11.12 -11.29
N ALA A 183 15.33 -10.12 -11.51
CA ALA A 183 14.97 -8.72 -11.23
C ALA A 183 13.79 -8.21 -12.08
N ALA A 184 13.73 -8.60 -13.36
CA ALA A 184 12.62 -8.23 -14.26
C ALA A 184 11.31 -8.94 -13.87
N GLU A 185 11.40 -10.21 -13.48
CA GLU A 185 10.26 -10.98 -12.99
C GLU A 185 9.72 -10.40 -11.68
N VAL A 186 10.60 -10.01 -10.76
CA VAL A 186 10.24 -9.34 -9.52
C VAL A 186 9.57 -7.99 -9.78
N ALA A 187 10.07 -7.19 -10.72
CA ALA A 187 9.44 -5.93 -11.10
C ALA A 187 8.02 -6.15 -11.66
N SER A 188 7.83 -7.15 -12.51
CA SER A 188 6.52 -7.58 -13.03
C SER A 188 5.59 -8.03 -11.90
N ALA A 189 6.10 -8.85 -10.99
CA ALA A 189 5.36 -9.34 -9.81
C ALA A 189 4.92 -8.19 -8.89
N LEU A 190 5.79 -7.19 -8.65
CA LEU A 190 5.47 -5.98 -7.90
C LEU A 190 4.40 -5.14 -8.61
N CYS A 191 4.37 -5.10 -9.94
CA CYS A 191 3.34 -4.40 -10.69
C CYS A 191 1.96 -5.06 -10.51
N SER A 192 1.89 -6.38 -10.71
CA SER A 192 0.64 -7.14 -10.58
C SER A 192 0.11 -7.15 -9.14
N THR A 193 0.97 -7.31 -8.14
CA THR A 193 0.57 -7.23 -6.72
C THR A 193 0.15 -5.81 -6.31
N ARG A 194 0.74 -4.75 -6.91
CA ARG A 194 0.31 -3.36 -6.69
C ARG A 194 -1.13 -3.16 -7.16
N LEU A 195 -1.44 -3.60 -8.38
CA LEU A 195 -2.81 -3.55 -8.91
C LEU A 195 -3.79 -4.29 -8.01
N MET A 196 -3.43 -5.47 -7.51
CA MET A 196 -4.26 -6.24 -6.60
C MET A 196 -4.57 -5.46 -5.31
N LEU A 197 -3.58 -4.78 -4.71
CA LEU A 197 -3.79 -3.97 -3.50
C LEU A 197 -4.63 -2.72 -3.74
N LEU A 198 -4.57 -2.12 -4.94
CA LEU A 198 -5.44 -0.99 -5.28
C LEU A 198 -6.92 -1.39 -5.27
N TYR A 199 -7.23 -2.65 -5.62
CA TYR A 199 -8.58 -3.21 -5.46
C TYR A 199 -8.86 -3.65 -4.02
N CYS A 200 -7.96 -4.40 -3.40
CA CYS A 200 -8.12 -4.99 -2.07
C CYS A 200 -6.91 -4.68 -1.15
N PRO A 201 -6.89 -3.52 -0.48
CA PRO A 201 -5.75 -3.08 0.34
C PRO A 201 -5.45 -3.99 1.53
N SER A 202 -6.45 -4.72 2.03
CA SER A 202 -6.36 -5.65 3.17
C SER A 202 -5.87 -7.05 2.79
N HIS A 203 -5.50 -7.31 1.54
CA HIS A 203 -5.13 -8.65 1.08
C HIS A 203 -3.78 -9.13 1.68
N ALA A 204 -3.83 -9.76 2.85
CA ALA A 204 -2.65 -10.12 3.64
C ALA A 204 -1.59 -10.94 2.88
N MET A 205 -2.01 -11.93 2.07
CA MET A 205 -1.07 -12.71 1.26
C MET A 205 -0.29 -11.83 0.27
N VAL A 206 -0.94 -10.83 -0.34
CA VAL A 206 -0.31 -9.95 -1.32
C VAL A 206 0.68 -9.03 -0.62
N LEU A 207 0.33 -8.45 0.53
CA LEU A 207 1.25 -7.67 1.35
C LEU A 207 2.48 -8.50 1.75
N ASN A 208 2.28 -9.73 2.21
CA ASN A 208 3.39 -10.63 2.57
C ASN A 208 4.27 -10.97 1.36
N LEU A 209 3.70 -11.26 0.19
CA LEU A 209 4.47 -11.50 -1.04
C LEU A 209 5.33 -10.27 -1.39
N ARG A 210 4.77 -9.06 -1.27
CA ARG A 210 5.53 -7.83 -1.51
C ARG A 210 6.71 -7.66 -0.57
N LYS A 211 6.60 -8.07 0.70
CA LYS A 211 7.75 -8.06 1.63
C LYS A 211 8.90 -8.91 1.09
N TYR A 212 8.60 -10.14 0.67
CA TYR A 212 9.61 -11.03 0.08
C TYR A 212 10.24 -10.45 -1.19
N LEU A 213 9.41 -9.92 -2.11
CA LEU A 213 9.89 -9.33 -3.36
C LEU A 213 10.78 -8.10 -3.13
N LEU A 214 10.41 -7.24 -2.17
CA LEU A 214 11.19 -6.05 -1.83
C LEU A 214 12.49 -6.40 -1.10
N GLU A 215 12.47 -7.36 -0.17
CA GLU A 215 13.68 -7.89 0.45
C GLU A 215 14.63 -8.52 -0.57
N PHE A 216 14.09 -9.18 -1.60
CA PHE A 216 14.87 -9.75 -2.69
C PHE A 216 15.58 -8.63 -3.47
N LEU A 217 14.84 -7.62 -3.94
CA LEU A 217 15.44 -6.48 -4.63
C LEU A 217 16.46 -5.74 -3.76
N HIS A 218 16.15 -5.57 -2.46
CA HIS A 218 17.03 -4.88 -1.53
C HIS A 218 18.36 -5.64 -1.33
N ARG A 219 18.32 -6.97 -1.25
CA ARG A 219 19.53 -7.81 -1.17
C ARG A 219 20.31 -7.85 -2.47
N ALA A 220 19.62 -7.93 -3.61
CA ALA A 220 20.25 -7.96 -4.92
C ALA A 220 20.92 -6.62 -5.27
N ALA A 221 20.35 -5.51 -4.80
CA ALA A 221 20.91 -4.19 -5.01
C ALA A 221 22.09 -3.93 -4.05
N SER A 222 23.31 -4.22 -4.49
CA SER A 222 24.55 -3.81 -3.81
C SER A 222 24.78 -2.28 -3.83
N SER A 223 23.81 -1.49 -4.32
CA SER A 223 23.94 -0.10 -4.72
C SER A 223 22.78 0.75 -4.18
N PRO A 224 22.98 2.07 -3.95
CA PRO A 224 21.92 3.01 -3.57
C PRO A 224 20.69 3.05 -4.50
N ALA A 225 20.77 2.44 -5.70
CA ALA A 225 19.61 2.20 -6.56
C ALA A 225 18.46 1.40 -5.87
N ALA A 226 18.75 0.68 -4.79
CA ALA A 226 17.77 -0.01 -3.94
C ALA A 226 16.70 0.91 -3.31
N ALA A 227 16.98 2.20 -3.18
CA ALA A 227 16.08 3.16 -2.55
C ALA A 227 14.78 3.38 -3.36
N GLY A 228 14.85 3.24 -4.68
CA GLY A 228 13.73 3.49 -5.59
C GLY A 228 12.50 2.60 -5.31
N PRO A 229 12.65 1.26 -5.29
CA PRO A 229 11.54 0.36 -4.98
C PRO A 229 10.90 0.58 -3.60
N VAL A 230 11.69 0.84 -2.56
CA VAL A 230 11.18 1.07 -1.20
C VAL A 230 10.39 2.38 -1.13
N GLN A 231 10.91 3.45 -1.75
CA GLN A 231 10.19 4.73 -1.81
C GLN A 231 8.88 4.60 -2.60
N ALA A 232 8.89 3.87 -3.72
CA ALA A 232 7.68 3.59 -4.50
C ALA A 232 6.64 2.80 -3.67
N GLU A 233 7.10 1.90 -2.80
CA GLU A 233 6.22 1.17 -1.88
C GLU A 233 5.63 2.06 -0.79
N LEU A 234 6.43 2.97 -0.21
CA LEU A 234 5.93 3.94 0.76
C LEU A 234 4.85 4.84 0.14
N GLU A 235 5.00 5.24 -1.13
CA GLU A 235 3.95 5.97 -1.85
C GLU A 235 2.71 5.12 -2.12
N LEU A 236 2.89 3.83 -2.44
CA LEU A 236 1.77 2.91 -2.57
C LEU A 236 0.99 2.82 -1.25
N THR A 237 1.65 2.62 -0.10
CA THR A 237 0.94 2.57 1.20
C THR A 237 0.22 3.87 1.51
N ARG A 238 0.81 5.03 1.18
CA ARG A 238 0.15 6.34 1.31
C ARG A 238 -1.14 6.38 0.49
N LEU A 239 -1.10 5.95 -0.76
CA LEU A 239 -2.26 5.86 -1.65
C LEU A 239 -3.32 4.87 -1.13
N LEU A 240 -2.92 3.71 -0.61
CA LEU A 240 -3.86 2.76 -0.02
C LEU A 240 -4.57 3.34 1.22
N LEU A 241 -3.86 4.15 2.01
CA LEU A 241 -4.41 4.81 3.20
C LEU A 241 -5.30 6.02 2.89
N THR A 242 -5.24 6.60 1.69
CA THR A 242 -6.25 7.59 1.27
C THR A 242 -7.60 6.93 1.05
N LYS A 243 -7.61 5.70 0.52
CA LYS A 243 -8.81 4.88 0.31
C LYS A 243 -9.33 4.24 1.61
N GLU A 244 -8.45 3.63 2.40
CA GLU A 244 -8.82 2.90 3.62
C GLU A 244 -7.95 3.35 4.82
N PRO A 245 -8.21 4.53 5.41
CA PRO A 245 -7.34 5.11 6.45
C PRO A 245 -7.25 4.29 7.74
N SER A 246 -8.16 3.34 7.96
CA SER A 246 -8.17 2.43 9.11
C SER A 246 -7.70 1.02 8.80
N ASN A 247 -7.07 0.80 7.64
CA ASN A 247 -6.56 -0.51 7.28
C ASN A 247 -5.28 -0.82 8.07
N GLY A 248 -5.42 -1.58 9.16
CA GLY A 248 -4.31 -1.96 10.04
C GLY A 248 -3.21 -2.77 9.33
N ALA A 249 -3.55 -3.55 8.29
CA ALA A 249 -2.56 -4.33 7.53
C ALA A 249 -1.65 -3.41 6.70
N VAL A 250 -2.20 -2.36 6.11
CA VAL A 250 -1.43 -1.35 5.36
C VAL A 250 -0.53 -0.54 6.30
N TRP A 251 -1.04 -0.10 7.46
CA TRP A 251 -0.22 0.57 8.49
C TRP A 251 0.94 -0.32 8.97
N TYR A 252 0.66 -1.60 9.23
CA TYR A 252 1.70 -2.55 9.63
C TYR A 252 2.75 -2.77 8.53
N HIS A 253 2.32 -2.87 7.27
CA HIS A 253 3.25 -2.97 6.13
C HIS A 253 4.13 -1.72 6.01
N ARG A 254 3.54 -0.53 6.17
CA ARG A 254 4.27 0.75 6.17
C ARG A 254 5.31 0.84 7.29
N TYR A 255 4.96 0.42 8.51
CA TYR A 255 5.91 0.32 9.61
C TYR A 255 7.07 -0.61 9.25
N TRP A 256 6.77 -1.81 8.73
CA TRP A 256 7.78 -2.78 8.33
C TRP A 256 8.75 -2.22 7.29
N LEU A 257 8.27 -1.48 6.28
CA LEU A 257 9.13 -0.85 5.28
C LEU A 257 10.14 0.10 5.93
N SER A 258 9.66 0.95 6.83
CA SER A 258 10.50 1.95 7.51
C SER A 258 11.49 1.31 8.48
N SER A 259 11.08 0.25 9.20
CA SER A 259 11.92 -0.38 10.21
C SER A 259 12.92 -1.40 9.65
N VAL A 260 12.59 -2.05 8.53
CA VAL A 260 13.38 -3.18 7.99
C VAL A 260 14.16 -2.77 6.74
N LEU A 261 13.54 -2.08 5.78
CA LEU A 261 14.16 -1.80 4.48
C LEU A 261 14.71 -0.38 4.34
N ALA A 262 14.27 0.54 5.19
CA ALA A 262 14.76 1.92 5.22
C ALA A 262 15.07 2.40 6.65
N PRO A 263 15.84 1.65 7.47
CA PRO A 263 16.21 2.10 8.78
C PRO A 263 17.06 3.39 8.70
N PRO A 264 16.80 4.40 9.54
CA PRO A 264 17.59 5.62 9.53
C PRO A 264 19.00 5.32 10.01
N THR A 265 19.99 5.80 9.26
CA THR A 265 21.41 5.62 9.57
C THR A 265 22.04 6.87 10.13
N THR A 266 21.40 8.03 9.95
CA THR A 266 21.84 9.34 10.40
C THR A 266 20.72 10.10 11.12
N ILE A 267 21.08 11.17 11.83
CA ILE A 267 20.12 12.12 12.42
C ILE A 267 19.19 12.71 11.35
N ALA A 268 19.74 13.08 10.20
CA ALA A 268 18.94 13.62 9.09
C ALA A 268 17.93 12.59 8.55
N ASP A 269 18.29 11.30 8.54
CA ASP A 269 17.35 10.23 8.15
C ASP A 269 16.20 10.10 9.16
N VAL A 270 16.48 10.22 10.46
CA VAL A 270 15.45 10.20 11.51
C VAL A 270 14.49 11.35 11.33
N GLU A 271 15.00 12.56 11.13
CA GLU A 271 14.19 13.75 10.91
C GLU A 271 13.32 13.61 9.65
N SER A 272 13.92 13.17 8.54
CA SER A 272 13.22 12.93 7.28
C SER A 272 12.11 11.89 7.42
N LEU A 273 12.38 10.78 8.12
CA LEU A 273 11.39 9.75 8.42
C LEU A 273 10.22 10.32 9.23
N LEU A 274 10.49 11.03 10.33
CA LEU A 274 9.45 11.58 11.21
C LEU A 274 8.55 12.57 10.47
N HIS A 275 9.13 13.48 9.68
CA HIS A 275 8.35 14.41 8.87
C HIS A 275 7.49 13.70 7.81
N ARG A 276 8.04 12.69 7.13
CA ARG A 276 7.31 11.90 6.14
C ARG A 276 6.13 11.16 6.78
N GLU A 277 6.35 10.50 7.92
CA GLU A 277 5.28 9.77 8.61
C GLU A 277 4.23 10.73 9.19
N HIS A 278 4.66 11.86 9.75
CA HIS A 278 3.77 12.92 10.21
C HIS A 278 2.83 13.41 9.10
N ALA A 279 3.35 13.68 7.90
CA ALA A 279 2.54 14.12 6.77
C ALA A 279 1.44 13.11 6.40
N VAL A 280 1.74 11.80 6.43
CA VAL A 280 0.74 10.75 6.17
C VAL A 280 -0.31 10.66 7.28
N ILE A 281 0.12 10.81 8.54
CA ILE A 281 -0.79 10.80 9.69
C ILE A 281 -1.74 12.01 9.66
N VAL A 282 -1.24 13.21 9.41
CA VAL A 282 -2.08 14.41 9.26
C VAL A 282 -3.06 14.23 8.09
N ALA A 283 -2.58 13.78 6.93
CA ALA A 283 -3.45 13.56 5.78
C ALA A 283 -4.57 12.53 6.04
N THR A 284 -4.27 11.46 6.79
CA THR A 284 -5.26 10.43 7.13
C THR A 284 -6.21 10.87 8.24
N THR A 285 -5.78 11.72 9.18
CA THR A 285 -6.61 12.25 10.26
C THR A 285 -7.58 13.35 9.79
N VAL A 286 -7.23 14.07 8.72
CA VAL A 286 -8.19 14.95 8.01
C VAL A 286 -9.39 14.16 7.48
N ARG A 287 -9.14 12.97 6.91
CA ARG A 287 -10.20 12.09 6.36
C ARG A 287 -10.96 11.36 7.45
N LYS A 288 -10.26 10.95 8.50
CA LYS A 288 -10.84 10.25 9.66
C LYS A 288 -10.30 10.87 10.95
N PRO A 289 -11.02 11.83 11.54
CA PRO A 289 -10.68 12.36 12.86
C PRO A 289 -10.57 11.21 13.86
N ARG A 290 -9.66 11.31 14.85
CA ARG A 290 -9.45 10.27 15.86
C ARG A 290 -9.04 8.91 15.28
N ASN A 291 -8.29 8.87 14.19
CA ASN A 291 -7.83 7.63 13.57
C ASN A 291 -6.82 6.90 14.47
N TYR A 292 -7.32 5.97 15.29
CA TYR A 292 -6.50 5.16 16.19
C TYR A 292 -5.31 4.48 15.50
N PHE A 293 -5.49 3.97 14.28
CA PHE A 293 -4.41 3.27 13.57
C PHE A 293 -3.25 4.20 13.19
N ALA A 294 -3.53 5.45 12.81
CA ALA A 294 -2.52 6.44 12.50
C ALA A 294 -1.69 6.81 13.76
N TRP A 295 -2.37 7.06 14.88
CA TRP A 295 -1.69 7.39 16.16
C TRP A 295 -0.93 6.19 16.74
N ALA A 296 -1.48 4.98 16.63
CA ALA A 296 -0.80 3.76 17.03
C ALA A 296 0.45 3.49 16.15
N HIS A 297 0.36 3.74 14.84
CA HIS A 297 1.52 3.68 13.94
C HIS A 297 2.60 4.69 14.36
N ARG A 298 2.21 5.94 14.64
CA ARG A 298 3.12 6.98 15.14
C ARG A 298 3.86 6.57 16.41
N ALA A 299 3.12 6.04 17.39
CA ALA A 299 3.69 5.51 18.63
C ALA A 299 4.65 4.35 18.39
N ARG A 300 4.31 3.45 17.47
CA ARG A 300 5.17 2.32 17.12
C ARG A 300 6.48 2.77 16.46
N VAL A 301 6.43 3.71 15.52
CA VAL A 301 7.63 4.29 14.88
C VAL A 301 8.50 4.98 15.93
N LEU A 302 7.91 5.83 16.78
CA LEU A 302 8.65 6.50 17.84
C LEU A 302 9.31 5.50 18.79
N HIS A 303 8.56 4.51 19.29
CA HIS A 303 9.08 3.49 20.21
C HIS A 303 10.32 2.80 19.63
N TRP A 304 10.28 2.44 18.35
CA TRP A 304 11.43 1.84 17.67
C TRP A 304 12.63 2.79 17.59
N LEU A 305 12.41 4.07 17.27
CA LEU A 305 13.48 5.06 17.19
C LEU A 305 14.12 5.37 18.54
N VAL A 306 13.34 5.43 19.62
CA VAL A 306 13.85 5.72 20.97
C VAL A 306 14.60 4.56 21.60
N SER A 307 14.46 3.35 21.04
CA SER A 307 15.33 2.21 21.36
C SER A 307 16.69 2.27 20.66
N GLY A 308 16.89 3.21 19.73
CA GLY A 308 18.12 3.35 18.94
C GLY A 308 19.09 4.44 19.42
N LEU A 309 20.15 4.66 18.63
CA LEU A 309 21.22 5.63 18.92
C LEU A 309 20.75 7.09 18.88
N TYR A 310 19.63 7.38 18.21
CA TYR A 310 19.13 8.73 17.95
C TYR A 310 17.95 9.12 18.85
N ARG A 311 17.85 8.50 20.03
CA ARG A 311 16.71 8.64 20.96
C ARG A 311 16.33 10.09 21.24
N ASP A 312 17.27 10.89 21.76
CA ASP A 312 16.97 12.25 22.23
C ASP A 312 16.56 13.16 21.08
N HIS A 313 17.19 12.99 19.91
CA HIS A 313 16.81 13.71 18.71
C HIS A 313 15.41 13.32 18.23
N ALA A 314 15.10 12.01 18.19
CA ALA A 314 13.78 11.54 17.81
C ALA A 314 12.68 12.10 18.74
N LEU A 315 12.89 12.08 20.06
CA LEU A 315 11.97 12.65 21.05
C LEU A 315 11.79 14.17 20.88
N ALA A 316 12.87 14.91 20.64
CA ALA A 316 12.82 16.36 20.46
C ALA A 316 12.06 16.75 19.18
N THR A 317 12.35 16.07 18.07
CA THR A 317 11.66 16.29 16.78
C THR A 317 10.19 15.91 16.88
N GLU A 318 9.88 14.76 17.47
CA GLU A 318 8.51 14.29 17.64
C GLU A 318 7.68 15.25 18.50
N ARG A 319 8.26 15.82 19.57
CA ARG A 319 7.59 16.83 20.40
C ARG A 319 7.13 18.03 19.58
N LYS A 320 7.99 18.60 18.76
CA LYS A 320 7.65 19.73 17.88
C LYS A 320 6.48 19.38 16.96
N LEU A 321 6.56 18.23 16.30
CA LEU A 321 5.54 17.74 15.38
C LEU A 321 4.19 17.44 16.08
N VAL A 322 4.18 17.08 17.36
CA VAL A 322 2.92 16.87 18.11
C VAL A 322 2.33 18.20 18.56
N ASP A 323 3.15 19.11 19.05
CA ASP A 323 2.70 20.42 19.51
C ASP A 323 2.03 21.21 18.37
N GLU A 324 2.53 21.06 17.13
CA GLU A 324 1.87 21.59 15.92
C GLU A 324 0.46 21.04 15.70
N VAL A 325 0.24 19.72 15.87
CA VAL A 325 -1.09 19.11 15.73
C VAL A 325 -2.02 19.55 16.85
N VAL A 326 -1.52 19.64 18.08
CA VAL A 326 -2.30 20.07 19.25
C VAL A 326 -2.72 21.53 19.15
N ALA A 327 -1.90 22.37 18.51
CA ALA A 327 -2.22 23.77 18.25
C ALA A 327 -3.37 23.95 17.24
N ASP A 328 -3.67 22.95 16.41
CA ASP A 328 -4.84 22.99 15.53
C ASP A 328 -6.14 22.87 16.35
N PRO A 329 -7.05 23.87 16.30
CA PRO A 329 -8.33 23.81 17.00
C PRO A 329 -9.20 22.59 16.65
N LYS A 330 -8.98 21.96 15.49
CA LYS A 330 -9.69 20.72 15.11
C LYS A 330 -9.26 19.51 15.94
N HIS A 331 -8.06 19.54 16.50
CA HIS A 331 -7.46 18.41 17.22
C HIS A 331 -7.28 18.67 18.72
N CYS A 332 -7.58 19.86 19.23
CA CYS A 332 -7.41 20.20 20.64
C CYS A 332 -8.19 19.29 21.61
N ASN A 333 -9.32 18.72 21.17
CA ASN A 333 -10.16 17.79 21.92
C ASN A 333 -10.09 16.33 21.39
N ASP A 334 -9.08 16.02 20.59
CA ASP A 334 -8.86 14.66 20.10
C ASP A 334 -8.14 13.81 21.16
N GLN A 335 -8.90 12.93 21.82
CA GLN A 335 -8.36 12.04 22.86
C GLN A 335 -7.21 11.16 22.37
N THR A 336 -7.19 10.79 21.07
CA THR A 336 -6.09 9.98 20.53
C THR A 336 -4.78 10.76 20.44
N VAL A 337 -4.85 12.06 20.13
CA VAL A 337 -3.69 12.98 20.15
C VAL A 337 -3.21 13.20 21.58
N LEU A 338 -4.13 13.45 22.52
CA LEU A 338 -3.79 13.70 23.91
C LEU A 338 -3.16 12.47 24.57
N GLN A 339 -3.67 11.27 24.28
CA GLN A 339 -3.08 10.02 24.73
C GLN A 339 -1.68 9.81 24.14
N TYR A 340 -1.48 10.12 22.86
CA TYR A 340 -0.18 10.05 22.23
C TYR A 340 0.82 11.03 22.86
N ARG A 341 0.40 12.26 23.16
CA ARG A 341 1.22 13.26 23.85
C ARG A 341 1.62 12.81 25.25
N ALA A 342 0.71 12.21 26.01
CA ALA A 342 1.02 11.64 27.32
C ALA A 342 2.07 10.52 27.22
N HIS A 343 1.96 9.66 26.20
CA HIS A 343 2.96 8.63 25.91
C HIS A 343 4.34 9.23 25.59
N LEU A 344 4.41 10.31 24.81
CA LEU A 344 5.66 11.02 24.52
C LEU A 344 6.32 11.59 25.78
N VAL A 345 5.55 12.19 26.68
CA VAL A 345 6.04 12.69 27.97
C VAL A 345 6.62 11.55 28.81
N HIS A 346 5.93 10.40 28.84
CA HIS A 346 6.40 9.22 29.55
C HIS A 346 7.75 8.72 29.01
N LEU A 347 7.89 8.58 27.69
CA LEU A 347 9.14 8.14 27.06
C LEU A 347 10.31 9.11 27.30
N ALA A 348 10.04 10.42 27.35
CA ALA A 348 11.04 11.42 27.67
C ALA A 348 11.51 11.35 29.13
N GLY A 349 10.60 11.12 30.08
CA GLY A 349 10.94 11.01 31.50
C GLY A 349 11.76 9.75 31.86
N GLN A 350 11.70 8.70 31.03
CA GLN A 350 12.53 7.50 31.23
C GLN A 350 14.02 7.76 30.95
N SER A 351 14.40 8.84 30.26
CA SER A 351 15.82 9.15 29.98
C SER A 351 16.62 9.44 31.25
N ASP A 352 15.99 10.14 32.19
CA ASP A 352 16.67 10.66 33.37
C ASP A 352 16.99 9.55 34.39
N ALA A 353 16.20 8.48 34.42
CA ALA A 353 16.38 7.38 35.37
C ALA A 353 17.55 6.44 35.01
N SER A 354 17.87 6.27 33.71
CA SER A 354 18.92 5.35 33.27
C SER A 354 20.35 5.87 33.48
N VAL A 355 20.54 7.19 33.58
CA VAL A 355 21.87 7.79 33.77
C VAL A 355 22.37 7.65 35.21
N VAL A 356 21.46 7.54 36.18
CA VAL A 356 21.81 7.46 37.61
C VAL A 356 22.31 6.07 38.02
N LEU A 357 21.94 5.00 37.31
CA LEU A 357 22.26 3.62 37.73
C LEU A 357 23.59 3.07 37.21
N ASN A 358 24.22 3.70 36.21
CA ASN A 358 25.52 3.25 35.68
C ASN A 358 26.73 4.00 36.28
N GLY A 359 26.50 4.93 37.22
CA GLY A 359 27.57 5.71 37.88
C GLY A 359 28.22 5.05 39.09
N ASN A 360 27.72 3.90 39.56
CA ASN A 360 28.18 3.25 40.80
C ASN A 360 28.90 1.90 40.58
N ALA A 361 29.40 1.65 39.37
CA ALA A 361 30.30 0.54 39.09
C ALA A 361 31.71 1.07 38.79
N PHE A 362 32.42 1.43 39.85
CA PHE A 362 33.88 1.54 39.89
C PHE A 362 34.40 0.69 41.04
#